data_AF-A0A945E901-F1
#
_entry.id   AF-A0A945E901-F1
#
_cell.length_a   1.000
_cell.length_b   1.000
_cell.length_c   1.000
_cell.angle_alpha   90.00
_cell.angle_beta   90.00
_cell.angle_gamma   90.00
#
_symmetry.space_group_name_H-M   'P 1'
#
loop_
_entity.id
_entity.type
_entity.pdbx_description
1 polymer ?
#
loop_
_entity_poly.entity_id
_entity_poly.type
_entity_poly.pdbx_seq_one_letter_code
_entity_poly.pdbx_strand_id
1 'polypeptide(L)'
;MKFRNLLLVLFFPLLSYSQSGFESILLAVESDSKKIFKRYMSPLMKGAIYSSNSGWYNTAKVHSKLGVDLSLRLNTTFVPSVEQAFSISDLENITTNAENLPTIIGENRQENLLITIPADGLLPELKKTIKAPKGIKNKLPFGGVPAPVLQLGIGIPFDTE
;
A
#
# COMPACT_ATOMS: atom_id res chain seq x y z
N MET A 1 4.19 -23.04 -18.16
CA MET A 1 5.47 -22.65 -17.54
C MET A 1 6.05 -23.87 -16.82
N LYS A 2 7.30 -24.29 -17.10
CA LYS A 2 7.90 -25.47 -16.43
C LYS A 2 8.09 -25.19 -14.93
N PHE A 3 7.89 -26.19 -14.07
CA PHE A 3 7.97 -26.08 -12.59
C PHE A 3 9.23 -25.36 -12.08
N ARG A 4 10.38 -25.59 -12.72
CA ARG A 4 11.66 -24.92 -12.41
C ARG A 4 11.59 -23.39 -12.55
N ASN A 5 10.78 -22.88 -13.47
CA ASN A 5 10.65 -21.44 -13.71
C ASN A 5 9.70 -20.77 -12.70
N LEU A 6 8.79 -21.55 -12.06
CA LEU A 6 7.91 -21.05 -11.01
C LEU A 6 8.69 -20.76 -9.72
N LEU A 7 9.68 -21.59 -9.40
CA LEU A 7 10.54 -21.43 -8.21
C LEU A 7 11.34 -20.11 -8.26
N LEU A 8 11.75 -19.69 -9.47
CA LEU A 8 12.51 -18.46 -9.69
C LEU A 8 11.69 -17.18 -9.43
N VAL A 9 10.38 -17.22 -9.67
CA VAL A 9 9.46 -16.10 -9.39
C VAL A 9 9.18 -15.95 -7.88
N LEU A 10 9.17 -17.06 -7.14
CA LEU A 10 8.96 -17.09 -5.68
C LEU A 10 10.13 -16.49 -4.88
N PHE A 11 11.36 -16.49 -5.43
CA PHE A 11 12.55 -15.92 -4.77
C PHE A 11 12.81 -14.44 -5.12
N PHE A 12 12.02 -13.84 -6.01
CA PHE A 12 12.14 -12.43 -6.38
C PHE A 12 11.99 -11.41 -5.23
N PRO A 13 11.21 -11.63 -4.14
CA PRO A 13 11.08 -10.62 -3.09
C PRO A 13 12.38 -10.37 -2.29
N LEU A 14 13.41 -11.22 -2.40
CA LEU A 14 14.70 -11.05 -1.72
C LEU A 14 15.53 -9.87 -2.25
N LEU A 15 15.17 -9.27 -3.38
CA LEU A 15 15.87 -8.12 -3.98
C LEU A 15 15.20 -6.77 -3.66
N SER A 16 14.34 -6.71 -2.65
CA SER A 16 13.62 -5.48 -2.31
C SER A 16 14.50 -4.49 -1.54
N TYR A 17 14.51 -3.22 -1.97
CA TYR A 17 15.12 -2.11 -1.22
C TYR A 17 14.09 -1.50 -0.25
N SER A 18 14.51 -1.16 0.98
CA SER A 18 13.66 -0.43 1.91
C SER A 18 13.56 1.05 1.54
N GLN A 19 12.46 1.71 1.89
CA GLN A 19 12.32 3.16 1.75
C GLN A 19 12.92 3.88 2.97
N SER A 20 13.87 4.79 2.74
CA SER A 20 14.46 5.62 3.79
C SER A 20 13.60 6.85 4.11
N GLY A 21 13.60 7.28 5.38
CA GLY A 21 12.91 8.50 5.84
C GLY A 21 11.48 8.31 6.37
N PHE A 22 10.81 7.21 6.04
CA PHE A 22 9.51 6.86 6.64
C PHE A 22 9.62 6.55 8.14
N GLU A 23 10.74 5.96 8.54
CA GLU A 23 11.02 5.55 9.92
C GLU A 23 11.03 6.74 10.90
N SER A 24 11.37 7.94 10.44
CA SER A 24 11.34 9.15 11.27
C SER A 24 9.94 9.52 11.77
N ILE A 25 8.89 9.11 11.07
CA ILE A 25 7.50 9.29 11.50
C ILE A 25 7.12 8.23 12.51
N LEU A 26 7.63 6.99 12.39
CA LEU A 26 7.42 5.94 13.37
C LEU A 26 8.12 6.22 14.70
N LEU A 27 9.23 6.98 14.66
CA LEU A 27 9.99 7.43 15.83
C LEU A 27 9.37 8.65 16.53
N ALA A 28 8.31 9.27 16.00
CA ALA A 28 7.58 10.34 16.67
C ALA A 28 6.65 9.77 17.77
N VAL A 29 5.96 10.65 18.51
CA VAL A 29 5.04 10.27 19.61
C VAL A 29 4.08 9.16 19.15
N GLU A 30 4.12 8.01 19.83
CA GLU A 30 3.54 6.74 19.38
C GLU A 30 2.08 6.85 18.90
N SER A 31 1.25 7.61 19.62
CA SER A 31 -0.17 7.79 19.32
C SER A 31 -0.40 8.48 17.97
N ASP A 32 0.29 9.60 17.72
CA ASP A 32 0.15 10.40 16.51
C ASP A 32 0.83 9.72 15.31
N SER A 33 1.98 9.08 15.53
CA SER A 33 2.66 8.25 14.54
C SER A 33 1.75 7.15 13.98
N LYS A 34 1.00 6.47 14.85
CA LYS A 34 0.05 5.42 14.45
C LYS A 34 -1.13 5.99 13.65
N LYS A 35 -1.66 7.16 14.02
CA LYS A 35 -2.72 7.85 13.27
C LYS A 35 -2.24 8.21 11.86
N ILE A 36 -1.06 8.83 11.74
CA ILE A 36 -0.46 9.19 10.46
C ILE A 36 -0.22 7.95 9.60
N PHE A 37 0.41 6.91 10.17
CA PHE A 37 0.67 5.64 9.47
C PHE A 37 -0.62 5.05 8.89
N LYS A 38 -1.66 4.93 9.72
CA LYS A 38 -2.94 4.36 9.33
C LYS A 38 -3.56 5.15 8.18
N ARG A 39 -3.59 6.48 8.26
CA ARG A 39 -4.19 7.35 7.23
C ARG A 39 -3.39 7.34 5.93
N TYR A 40 -2.06 7.39 6.05
CA TYR A 40 -1.15 7.35 4.91
C TYR A 40 -1.28 6.05 4.10
N MET A 41 -1.41 4.90 4.78
CA MET A 41 -1.48 3.57 4.14
C MET A 41 -2.90 3.11 3.78
N SER A 42 -3.95 3.64 4.42
CA SER A 42 -5.34 3.21 4.23
C SER A 42 -5.78 3.12 2.75
N PRO A 43 -5.54 4.14 1.89
CA PRO A 43 -6.00 4.06 0.50
C PRO A 43 -5.30 2.97 -0.31
N LEU A 44 -4.01 2.68 -0.03
CA LEU A 44 -3.33 1.55 -0.66
C LEU A 44 -3.98 0.23 -0.25
N MET A 45 -4.26 0.05 1.04
CA MET A 45 -4.88 -1.17 1.55
C MET A 45 -6.28 -1.38 0.97
N LYS A 46 -7.11 -0.33 0.94
CA LYS A 46 -8.42 -0.37 0.29
C LYS A 46 -8.31 -0.69 -1.20
N GLY A 47 -7.42 -0.01 -1.91
CA GLY A 47 -7.17 -0.26 -3.33
C GLY A 47 -6.72 -1.68 -3.60
N ALA A 48 -5.85 -2.24 -2.76
CA ALA A 48 -5.40 -3.63 -2.86
C ALA A 48 -6.55 -4.62 -2.63
N ILE A 49 -7.41 -4.39 -1.64
CA ILE A 49 -8.59 -5.21 -1.36
C ILE A 49 -9.55 -5.17 -2.55
N TYR A 50 -9.87 -3.98 -3.06
CA TYR A 50 -10.75 -3.82 -4.21
C TYR A 50 -10.17 -4.47 -5.47
N SER A 51 -8.90 -4.23 -5.78
CA SER A 51 -8.23 -4.86 -6.93
C SER A 51 -8.19 -6.39 -6.82
N SER A 52 -8.04 -6.93 -5.61
CA SER A 52 -8.08 -8.37 -5.36
C SER A 52 -9.48 -8.95 -5.58
N ASN A 53 -10.52 -8.27 -5.08
CA ASN A 53 -11.91 -8.70 -5.25
C ASN A 53 -12.34 -8.66 -6.73
N SER A 54 -11.87 -7.68 -7.51
CA SER A 54 -12.16 -7.58 -8.95
C SER A 54 -11.49 -8.67 -9.81
N GLY A 55 -10.55 -9.44 -9.26
CA GLY A 55 -9.83 -10.49 -10.00
C GLY A 55 -10.52 -11.84 -10.06
N TRP A 56 -11.58 -12.04 -9.29
CA TRP A 56 -12.34 -13.29 -9.24
C TRP A 56 -13.42 -13.33 -10.32
N TYR A 57 -13.02 -13.46 -11.59
CA TYR A 57 -13.95 -13.85 -12.66
C TYR A 57 -13.38 -15.04 -13.42
N ASN A 58 -14.22 -15.99 -13.80
CA ASN A 58 -13.76 -17.21 -14.48
C ASN A 58 -14.05 -17.16 -15.96
N THR A 59 -13.16 -17.74 -16.78
CA THR A 59 -13.51 -18.06 -18.16
C THR A 59 -14.41 -19.29 -18.15
N ALA A 60 -15.48 -19.28 -18.95
CA ALA A 60 -16.40 -20.42 -19.06
C ALA A 60 -15.82 -21.58 -19.90
N LYS A 61 -14.56 -21.48 -20.32
CA LYS A 61 -13.91 -22.49 -21.15
C LYS A 61 -13.59 -23.74 -20.31
N VAL A 62 -14.18 -24.87 -20.69
CA VAL A 62 -13.88 -26.18 -20.09
C VAL A 62 -12.40 -26.51 -20.24
N HIS A 63 -11.76 -26.79 -19.10
CA HIS A 63 -10.38 -27.26 -19.04
C HIS A 63 -10.32 -28.73 -19.49
N SER A 64 -9.22 -29.14 -20.13
CA SER A 64 -9.01 -30.54 -20.51
C SER A 64 -9.04 -31.46 -19.27
N LYS A 65 -9.43 -32.72 -19.42
CA LYS A 65 -9.42 -33.70 -18.31
C LYS A 65 -8.04 -33.74 -17.64
N LEU A 66 -7.98 -33.49 -16.32
CA LEU A 66 -6.74 -33.36 -15.53
C LEU A 66 -5.78 -32.23 -16.00
N GLY A 67 -6.25 -31.31 -16.83
CA GLY A 67 -5.47 -30.16 -17.27
C GLY A 67 -5.32 -29.14 -16.15
N VAL A 68 -4.10 -28.72 -15.88
CA VAL A 68 -3.81 -27.61 -14.95
C VAL A 68 -3.78 -26.31 -15.73
N ASP A 69 -4.58 -25.33 -15.31
CA ASP A 69 -4.54 -23.96 -15.81
C ASP A 69 -3.93 -23.02 -14.77
N LEU A 70 -2.94 -22.25 -15.19
CA LEU A 70 -2.33 -21.21 -14.38
C LEU A 70 -2.55 -19.88 -15.08
N SER A 71 -3.45 -19.08 -14.53
CA SER A 71 -3.85 -17.78 -15.06
C SER A 71 -3.28 -16.67 -14.18
N LEU A 72 -2.46 -15.80 -14.78
CA LEU A 72 -1.99 -14.56 -14.14
C LEU A 72 -2.82 -13.39 -14.67
N ARG A 73 -3.50 -12.68 -13.77
CA ARG A 73 -4.31 -11.51 -14.12
C ARG A 73 -3.81 -10.28 -13.40
N LEU A 74 -3.87 -9.14 -14.06
CA LEU A 74 -3.51 -7.86 -13.47
C LEU A 74 -4.76 -7.00 -13.40
N ASN A 75 -5.20 -6.68 -12.19
CA ASN A 75 -6.28 -5.71 -11.98
C ASN A 75 -5.69 -4.44 -11.38
N THR A 76 -6.33 -3.31 -11.66
CA THR A 76 -5.95 -2.03 -11.08
C THR A 76 -7.20 -1.32 -10.59
N THR A 77 -7.12 -0.71 -9.40
CA THR A 77 -8.21 0.08 -8.82
C THR A 77 -7.76 1.52 -8.67
N PHE A 78 -8.61 2.45 -9.09
CA PHE A 78 -8.39 3.87 -8.91
C PHE A 78 -8.89 4.30 -7.53
N VAL A 79 -8.04 4.99 -6.78
CA VAL A 79 -8.40 5.56 -5.48
C VAL A 79 -9.02 6.95 -5.71
N PRO A 80 -10.21 7.24 -5.16
CA PRO A 80 -10.86 8.54 -5.28
C PRO A 80 -9.97 9.69 -4.76
N SER A 81 -10.06 10.88 -5.38
CA SER A 81 -9.25 12.05 -5.01
C SER A 81 -9.40 12.47 -3.55
N VAL A 82 -10.57 12.27 -2.96
CA VAL A 82 -10.85 12.53 -1.53
C VAL A 82 -10.00 11.67 -0.59
N GLU A 83 -9.57 10.48 -1.02
CA GLU A 83 -8.70 9.59 -0.22
C GLU A 83 -7.21 9.75 -0.55
N GLN A 84 -6.86 10.68 -1.45
CA GLN A 84 -5.46 10.96 -1.82
C GLN A 84 -4.76 11.93 -0.84
N ALA A 85 -5.51 12.55 0.06
CA ALA A 85 -5.00 13.38 1.14
C ALA A 85 -5.76 13.09 2.44
N PHE A 86 -5.14 13.38 3.59
CA PHE A 86 -5.77 13.22 4.89
C PHE A 86 -5.55 14.46 5.77
N SER A 87 -6.55 14.76 6.59
CA SER A 87 -6.46 15.80 7.61
C SER A 87 -5.56 15.37 8.76
N ILE A 88 -4.95 16.36 9.39
CA ILE A 88 -4.00 16.25 10.51
C ILE A 88 -4.40 17.11 11.70
N SER A 89 -5.61 17.66 11.68
CA SER A 89 -6.13 18.57 12.70
C SER A 89 -6.29 17.96 14.10
N ASP A 90 -6.28 16.64 14.22
CA ASP A 90 -6.46 15.87 15.46
C ASP A 90 -5.15 15.24 15.99
N LEU A 91 -4.01 15.74 15.54
CA LEU A 91 -2.70 15.39 16.08
C LEU A 91 -2.38 16.33 17.25
N GLU A 92 -1.85 15.76 18.33
CA GLU A 92 -1.64 16.50 19.59
C GLU A 92 -0.20 17.05 19.67
N ASN A 93 0.77 16.25 19.22
CA ASN A 93 2.20 16.52 19.40
C ASN A 93 2.91 16.84 18.08
N ILE A 94 2.19 16.75 16.95
CA ILE A 94 2.70 17.00 15.61
C ILE A 94 1.91 18.15 15.00
N THR A 95 2.62 19.24 14.70
CA THR A 95 2.06 20.44 14.07
C THR A 95 2.68 20.66 12.70
N THR A 96 1.95 21.29 11.80
CA THR A 96 2.50 21.73 10.50
C THR A 96 1.67 22.88 9.96
N ASN A 97 2.25 23.63 9.02
CA ASN A 97 1.60 24.74 8.35
C ASN A 97 0.70 24.26 7.19
N ALA A 98 0.76 22.98 6.82
CA ALA A 98 -0.08 22.41 5.78
C ALA A 98 -1.48 22.09 6.32
N GLU A 99 -2.51 22.32 5.50
CA GLU A 99 -3.90 21.96 5.85
C GLU A 99 -4.13 20.44 5.86
N ASN A 100 -3.44 19.73 4.96
CA ASN A 100 -3.53 18.29 4.81
C ASN A 100 -2.19 17.69 4.36
N LEU A 101 -2.06 16.37 4.53
CA LEU A 101 -0.91 15.60 4.07
C LEU A 101 -1.31 14.62 2.95
N PRO A 102 -0.43 14.35 1.98
CA PRO A 102 -0.70 13.36 0.95
C PRO A 102 -0.68 11.94 1.53
N THR A 103 -1.55 11.07 1.04
CA THR A 103 -1.45 9.62 1.31
C THR A 103 -0.42 8.97 0.39
N ILE A 104 -0.14 7.67 0.55
CA ILE A 104 0.81 6.97 -0.32
C ILE A 104 0.39 6.98 -1.80
N ILE A 105 -0.91 7.03 -2.08
CA ILE A 105 -1.48 7.14 -3.45
C ILE A 105 -1.72 8.61 -3.84
N GLY A 106 -1.32 9.55 -2.99
CA GLY A 106 -1.48 10.99 -3.20
C GLY A 106 -0.35 11.62 -4.00
N GLU A 107 -0.39 12.95 -4.03
CA GLU A 107 0.62 13.75 -4.73
C GLU A 107 2.03 13.56 -4.14
N ASN A 108 3.04 13.72 -5.00
CA ASN A 108 4.44 13.73 -4.59
C ASN A 108 4.81 15.09 -3.94
N ARG A 109 4.11 15.42 -2.86
CA ARG A 109 4.29 16.64 -2.07
C ARG A 109 5.01 16.31 -0.77
N GLN A 110 6.02 17.09 -0.43
CA GLN A 110 6.78 16.93 0.82
C GLN A 110 6.48 18.10 1.73
N GLU A 111 6.00 17.80 2.93
CA GLU A 111 5.73 18.80 3.96
C GLU A 111 6.68 18.66 5.13
N ASN A 112 6.86 19.75 5.87
CA ASN A 112 7.63 19.73 7.11
C ASN A 112 6.65 19.57 8.29
N LEU A 113 6.93 18.60 9.16
CA LEU A 113 6.19 18.38 10.41
C LEU A 113 7.07 18.83 11.57
N LEU A 114 6.53 19.69 12.41
CA LEU A 114 7.16 20.14 13.63
C LEU A 114 6.63 19.30 14.79
N ILE A 115 7.50 18.45 15.31
CA ILE A 115 7.19 17.60 16.46
C ILE A 115 7.56 18.37 17.72
N THR A 116 6.60 18.48 18.63
CA THR A 116 6.80 18.99 19.98
C THR A 116 6.68 17.82 20.94
N ILE A 117 7.79 17.41 21.55
CA ILE A 117 7.78 16.41 22.61
C ILE A 117 7.72 17.18 23.95
N PRO A 118 6.63 17.04 24.74
CA PRO A 118 6.50 17.73 26.00
C PRO A 118 7.60 17.28 26.99
N ALA A 119 7.99 18.18 27.89
CA ALA A 119 8.99 17.89 28.91
C ALA A 119 8.44 16.87 29.93
N ASP A 120 9.19 15.80 30.18
CA ASP A 120 8.80 14.72 31.11
C ASP A 120 9.64 14.75 32.39
N GLY A 121 9.65 15.92 33.07
CA GLY A 121 10.29 16.15 34.38
C GLY A 121 11.82 16.07 34.44
N LEU A 122 12.46 15.26 33.59
CA LEU A 122 13.90 15.00 33.50
C LEU A 122 14.52 15.50 32.19
N LEU A 123 13.71 15.68 31.15
CA LEU A 123 14.16 16.12 29.82
C LEU A 123 13.49 17.45 29.42
N PRO A 124 14.22 18.39 28.82
CA PRO A 124 13.65 19.63 28.30
C PRO A 124 12.71 19.36 27.11
N GLU A 125 11.82 20.31 26.81
CA GLU A 125 10.95 20.26 25.63
C GLU A 125 11.81 20.19 24.35
N LEU A 126 11.57 19.17 23.53
CA LEU A 126 12.31 18.95 22.29
C LEU A 126 11.43 19.29 21.08
N LYS A 127 11.91 20.24 20.27
CA LYS A 127 11.30 20.59 18.99
C LYS A 127 12.19 20.08 17.86
N LYS A 128 11.62 19.23 17.00
CA LYS A 128 12.33 18.72 15.83
C LYS A 128 11.45 18.79 14.60
N THR A 129 12.03 19.32 13.53
CA THR A 129 11.38 19.31 12.22
C THR A 129 11.74 18.02 11.49
N ILE A 130 10.72 17.24 11.13
CA ILE A 130 10.86 16.06 10.28
C ILE A 130 10.15 16.29 8.95
N LYS A 131 10.50 15.49 7.94
CA LYS A 131 9.83 15.54 6.64
C LYS A 131 8.70 14.51 6.60
N ALA A 132 7.51 14.95 6.22
CA ALA A 132 6.36 14.08 5.97
C ALA A 132 6.64 13.14 4.79
N PRO A 133 5.98 11.98 4.72
CA PRO A 133 6.15 11.05 3.63
C PRO A 133 5.45 11.61 2.38
N LYS A 134 6.03 11.38 1.21
CA LYS A 134 5.46 11.83 -0.07
C LYS A 134 4.60 10.73 -0.67
N GLY A 135 3.55 11.12 -1.37
CA GLY A 135 2.82 10.19 -2.22
C GLY A 135 3.64 9.71 -3.41
N ILE A 136 3.37 8.48 -3.85
CA ILE A 136 4.05 7.82 -4.98
C ILE A 136 3.13 7.66 -6.19
N LYS A 137 2.06 8.46 -6.31
CA LYS A 137 1.09 8.39 -7.42
C LYS A 137 1.76 8.36 -8.79
N ASN A 138 2.79 9.17 -9.00
CA ASN A 138 3.52 9.26 -10.27
C ASN A 138 4.34 8.00 -10.61
N LYS A 139 4.57 7.11 -9.62
CA LYS A 139 5.27 5.83 -9.79
C LYS A 139 4.31 4.66 -9.96
N LEU A 140 3.00 4.87 -9.77
CA LEU A 140 2.00 3.81 -9.88
C LEU A 140 1.54 3.67 -11.34
N PRO A 141 1.42 2.44 -11.84
CA PRO A 141 0.93 2.20 -13.20
C PRO A 141 -0.50 2.72 -13.32
N PHE A 142 -0.72 3.59 -14.31
CA PHE A 142 -2.00 4.27 -14.53
C PHE A 142 -2.51 5.09 -13.33
N GLY A 143 -1.68 5.39 -12.32
CA GLY A 143 -2.12 6.08 -11.11
C GLY A 143 -3.09 5.29 -10.23
N GLY A 144 -3.22 3.97 -10.46
CA GLY A 144 -4.06 3.06 -9.68
C GLY A 144 -3.22 2.11 -8.81
N VAL A 145 -3.89 1.37 -7.93
CA VAL A 145 -3.26 0.32 -7.12
C VAL A 145 -3.32 -0.99 -7.91
N PRO A 146 -2.19 -1.47 -8.48
CA PRO A 146 -2.17 -2.75 -9.15
C PRO A 146 -2.26 -3.89 -8.13
N ALA A 147 -3.10 -4.88 -8.40
CA ALA A 147 -3.06 -6.18 -7.73
C ALA A 147 -2.93 -7.30 -8.76
N PRO A 148 -1.80 -8.00 -8.81
CA PRO A 148 -1.70 -9.25 -9.54
C PRO A 148 -2.50 -10.33 -8.81
N VAL A 149 -3.33 -11.06 -9.54
CA VAL A 149 -4.07 -12.23 -9.04
C VAL A 149 -3.57 -13.46 -9.77
N LEU A 150 -3.05 -14.41 -9.00
CA LEU A 150 -2.65 -15.72 -9.50
C LEU A 150 -3.80 -16.70 -9.26
N GLN A 151 -4.27 -17.33 -10.34
CA GLN A 151 -5.35 -18.29 -10.30
C GLN A 151 -4.87 -19.64 -10.80
N LEU A 152 -5.14 -20.69 -10.01
CA LEU A 152 -4.87 -22.08 -10.36
C LEU A 152 -6.21 -22.80 -10.56
N GLY A 153 -6.43 -23.35 -11.75
CA GLY A 153 -7.58 -24.19 -12.09
C GLY A 153 -7.15 -25.62 -12.40
N ILE A 154 -8.00 -26.59 -12.08
CA ILE A 154 -7.81 -27.99 -12.48
C ILE A 154 -9.06 -28.49 -13.21
N GLY A 155 -8.87 -29.07 -14.39
CA GLY A 155 -9.93 -29.66 -15.18
C GLY A 155 -10.42 -30.96 -14.58
N ILE A 156 -11.70 -31.02 -14.23
CA ILE A 156 -12.37 -32.22 -13.76
C ILE A 156 -12.64 -33.18 -14.93
N PRO A 157 -12.44 -34.50 -14.76
CA PRO A 157 -12.55 -35.48 -15.84
C PRO A 157 -13.98 -35.96 -16.15
N PHE A 158 -14.95 -35.64 -15.30
CA PHE A 158 -16.33 -36.10 -15.40
C PHE A 158 -17.23 -35.03 -16.03
N ASP A 159 -18.02 -35.43 -17.04
CA ASP A 159 -19.14 -34.64 -17.56
C ASP A 159 -20.13 -34.44 -16.41
N THR A 160 -20.20 -33.20 -15.91
CA THR A 160 -21.28 -32.81 -15.00
C THR A 160 -22.28 -32.05 -15.88
N GLU A 161 -23.42 -32.69 -16.15
CA GLU A 161 -24.63 -32.01 -16.62
C GLU A 161 -25.12 -30.99 -15.59
#